data_AF-A0A432QH30-F1
#
_entry.id   AF-A0A432QH30-F1
#
_cell.length_a   1.000
_cell.length_b   1.000
_cell.length_c   1.000
_cell.angle_alpha   90.00
_cell.angle_beta   90.00
_cell.angle_gamma   90.00
#
_symmetry.space_group_name_H-M   'P 1'
#
loop_
_entity.id
_entity.type
_entity.pdbx_description
1 polymer ?
#
loop_
_entity_poly.entity_id
_entity_poly.type
_entity_poly.pdbx_seq_one_letter_code
_entity_poly.pdbx_strand_id
1 'polypeptide(L)'
;MQWQYRTLLIEFQKDGLLGDKYIDDEAVEELLNKQGKNGWELVNVAMIQEGLLAFCKRPVAEENVRHVTSSPVEYAPDPRVSVDREPDPVSAALLQQEERDHIRQLEMKRRQTMSSLENDEIGGIKIS
;
A
#
# COMPACT_ATOMS: atom_id res chain seq x y z
N MET A 1 -29.72 -4.99 1.51
CA MET A 1 -28.25 -4.88 1.28
C MET A 1 -28.01 -4.27 -0.09
N GLN A 2 -27.38 -3.10 -0.15
CA GLN A 2 -27.00 -2.45 -1.41
C GLN A 2 -25.51 -2.68 -1.68
N TRP A 3 -25.15 -2.90 -2.95
CA TRP A 3 -23.79 -3.17 -3.39
C TRP A 3 -23.38 -2.16 -4.47
N GLN A 4 -22.16 -1.64 -4.35
CA GLN A 4 -21.49 -0.91 -5.42
C GLN A 4 -20.68 -1.89 -6.25
N TYR A 5 -20.72 -1.72 -7.56
CA TYR A 5 -19.92 -2.48 -8.51
C TYR A 5 -18.97 -1.55 -9.25
N ARG A 6 -17.76 -2.05 -9.53
CA ARG A 6 -16.75 -1.36 -10.31
C ARG A 6 -16.09 -2.34 -11.24
N THR A 7 -15.74 -1.86 -12.44
CA THR A 7 -14.96 -2.61 -13.41
C THR A 7 -13.60 -1.94 -13.58
N LEU A 8 -12.56 -2.75 -13.71
CA LEU A 8 -11.18 -2.31 -13.96
C LEU A 8 -10.71 -2.98 -15.24
N LEU A 9 -10.22 -2.17 -16.18
CA LEU A 9 -9.54 -2.64 -17.37
C LEU A 9 -8.04 -2.63 -17.13
N ILE A 10 -7.41 -3.77 -17.30
CA ILE A 10 -5.97 -3.96 -17.30
C ILE A 10 -5.59 -4.24 -18.74
N GLU A 11 -4.94 -3.29 -19.39
CA GLU A 11 -4.57 -3.42 -20.80
C GLU A 11 -3.34 -4.30 -20.98
N PHE A 12 -3.28 -5.01 -22.11
CA PHE A 12 -2.06 -5.68 -22.51
C PHE A 12 -0.94 -4.68 -22.74
N GLN A 13 0.22 -4.96 -22.15
CA GLN A 13 1.45 -4.28 -22.51
C GLN A 13 1.95 -4.82 -23.85
N LYS A 14 2.47 -3.91 -24.68
CA LYS A 14 3.10 -4.25 -25.96
C LYS A 14 4.60 -4.20 -25.74
N ASP A 15 5.28 -5.34 -25.75
CA ASP A 15 6.73 -5.30 -25.85
C ASP A 15 7.13 -5.01 -27.29
N GLY A 16 8.00 -4.02 -27.48
CA GLY A 16 8.41 -3.52 -28.80
C GLY A 16 9.25 -4.51 -29.61
N LEU A 17 9.64 -5.65 -29.01
CA LEU A 17 10.60 -6.59 -29.61
C LEU A 17 9.98 -7.88 -30.16
N LEU A 18 8.91 -8.40 -29.56
CA LEU A 18 8.28 -9.66 -30.00
C LEU A 18 6.84 -9.49 -30.52
N GLY A 19 6.22 -8.32 -30.35
CA GLY A 19 4.83 -8.11 -30.78
C GLY A 19 3.78 -8.89 -29.99
N ASP A 20 4.22 -9.77 -29.10
CA ASP A 20 3.37 -10.51 -28.18
C ASP A 20 2.83 -9.57 -27.10
N LYS A 21 1.52 -9.64 -26.93
CA LYS A 21 0.79 -8.94 -25.89
C LYS A 21 0.91 -9.74 -24.59
N TYR A 22 1.37 -9.10 -23.53
CA TYR A 22 1.47 -9.73 -22.22
C TYR A 22 0.82 -8.86 -21.14
N ILE A 23 0.60 -9.46 -19.98
CA ILE A 23 0.13 -8.77 -18.79
C ILE A 23 1.26 -8.82 -17.77
N ASP A 24 1.50 -7.66 -17.16
CA ASP A 24 2.43 -7.53 -16.06
C ASP A 24 1.72 -7.98 -14.77
N ASP A 25 1.99 -9.22 -14.36
CA ASP A 25 1.35 -9.83 -13.20
C ASP A 25 1.63 -9.06 -11.89
N GLU A 26 2.83 -8.47 -11.74
CA GLU A 26 3.20 -7.67 -10.56
C GLU A 26 2.36 -6.39 -10.49
N ALA A 27 2.21 -5.69 -11.62
CA ALA A 27 1.37 -4.50 -11.71
C ALA A 27 -0.11 -4.81 -11.47
N VAL A 28 -0.60 -5.95 -11.96
CA VAL A 28 -1.97 -6.42 -11.72
C VAL A 28 -2.19 -6.74 -10.25
N GLU A 29 -1.27 -7.46 -9.63
CA GLU A 29 -1.32 -7.79 -8.20
C GLU A 29 -1.36 -6.52 -7.35
N GLU A 30 -0.47 -5.56 -7.61
CA GLU A 30 -0.43 -4.29 -6.88
C GLU A 30 -1.76 -3.53 -7.00
N LEU A 31 -2.31 -3.46 -8.23
CA LEU A 31 -3.58 -2.81 -8.50
C LEU A 31 -4.74 -3.47 -7.72
N LEU A 32 -4.86 -4.79 -7.80
CA LEU A 32 -5.93 -5.54 -7.12
C LEU A 32 -5.81 -5.43 -5.61
N ASN A 33 -4.60 -5.55 -5.05
CA ASN A 33 -4.34 -5.38 -3.64
C ASN A 33 -4.71 -3.98 -3.15
N LYS A 34 -4.42 -2.94 -3.94
CA LYS A 34 -4.84 -1.56 -3.64
C LYS A 34 -6.36 -1.42 -3.63
N GLN A 35 -7.09 -2.07 -4.54
CA GLN A 35 -8.55 -2.06 -4.51
C GLN A 35 -9.10 -2.83 -3.30
N GLY A 36 -8.51 -3.99 -2.96
CA GLY A 36 -8.82 -4.76 -1.76
C GLY A 36 -8.70 -3.93 -0.48
N LYS A 37 -7.61 -3.17 -0.33
CA LYS A 37 -7.41 -2.24 0.80
C LYS A 37 -8.48 -1.13 0.88
N ASN A 38 -9.10 -0.78 -0.25
CA ASN A 38 -10.20 0.20 -0.31
C ASN A 38 -11.60 -0.43 -0.12
N GLY A 39 -11.64 -1.70 0.31
CA GLY A 39 -12.86 -2.45 0.58
C GLY A 39 -13.52 -3.06 -0.65
N TRP A 40 -12.87 -3.05 -1.81
CA TRP A 40 -13.38 -3.71 -3.01
C TRP A 40 -12.99 -5.19 -3.03
N GLU A 41 -13.99 -6.06 -3.14
CA GLU A 41 -13.81 -7.51 -3.28
C GLU A 41 -13.85 -7.88 -4.77
N LEU A 42 -12.85 -8.62 -5.25
CA LEU A 42 -12.82 -9.15 -6.61
C LEU A 42 -13.84 -10.29 -6.75
N VAL A 43 -14.71 -10.21 -7.74
CA VAL A 43 -15.81 -11.18 -7.96
C VAL A 43 -15.57 -12.03 -9.20
N ASN A 44 -15.05 -11.43 -10.27
CA ASN A 44 -14.81 -12.13 -11.52
C ASN A 44 -13.70 -11.44 -12.32
N VAL A 45 -13.04 -12.19 -13.18
CA VAL A 45 -12.04 -11.73 -14.13
C VAL A 45 -12.34 -12.36 -15.49
N ALA A 46 -12.42 -11.54 -16.54
CA ALA A 46 -12.64 -11.99 -17.90
C ALA A 46 -11.54 -11.48 -18.83
N MET A 47 -11.06 -12.33 -19.73
CA MET A 47 -10.12 -11.93 -20.77
C MET A 47 -10.88 -11.34 -21.96
N ILE A 48 -10.42 -10.17 -22.45
CA ILE A 48 -10.95 -9.47 -23.61
C ILE A 48 -9.82 -9.18 -24.62
N GLN A 49 -10.14 -8.61 -25.78
CA GLN A 49 -9.15 -8.39 -26.86
C GLN A 49 -8.06 -7.39 -26.46
N GLU A 50 -8.41 -6.46 -25.58
CA GLU A 50 -7.59 -5.36 -25.08
C GLU A 50 -6.79 -5.73 -23.83
N GLY A 51 -7.18 -6.79 -23.09
CA GLY A 51 -6.53 -7.19 -21.85
C GLY A 51 -7.42 -8.00 -20.90
N LEU A 52 -7.34 -7.69 -19.61
CA LEU A 52 -8.15 -8.28 -18.54
C LEU A 52 -9.18 -7.29 -18.00
N LEU A 53 -10.42 -7.78 -17.84
CA LEU A 53 -11.50 -7.05 -17.23
C LEU A 53 -11.82 -7.65 -15.86
N ALA A 54 -11.53 -6.90 -14.80
CA ALA A 54 -11.78 -7.31 -13.42
C ALA A 54 -13.05 -6.64 -12.88
N PHE A 55 -13.93 -7.44 -12.30
CA PHE A 55 -15.19 -6.99 -11.70
C PHE A 55 -15.09 -7.06 -10.18
N CYS A 56 -15.30 -5.92 -9.53
CA CYS A 56 -15.25 -5.82 -8.08
C CYS A 56 -16.59 -5.35 -7.52
N LYS A 57 -16.90 -5.77 -6.28
CA LYS A 57 -18.06 -5.31 -5.52
C LYS A 57 -17.63 -4.78 -4.15
N ARG A 58 -18.45 -3.92 -3.56
CA ARG A 58 -18.28 -3.44 -2.17
C ARG A 58 -19.65 -3.15 -1.56
N PRO A 59 -19.90 -3.48 -0.28
CA PRO A 59 -21.15 -3.07 0.35
C PRO A 59 -21.25 -1.55 0.42
N VAL A 60 -22.42 -0.98 0.16
CA VAL A 60 -22.67 0.43 0.45
C VAL A 60 -22.68 0.56 1.97
N ALA A 61 -21.76 1.35 2.53
CA ALA A 61 -21.85 1.71 3.94
C ALA A 61 -23.17 2.45 4.13
N GLU A 62 -24.07 1.88 4.93
CA GLU A 62 -25.19 2.64 5.46
C GLU A 62 -24.55 3.69 6.37
N GLU A 63 -24.45 4.94 5.88
CA GLU A 63 -24.16 6.10 6.72
C GLU A 63 -25.28 6.18 7.77
N ASN A 64 -25.11 5.45 8.87
CA ASN A 64 -25.80 5.78 10.11
C ASN A 64 -25.24 7.14 10.52
N VAL A 65 -25.94 8.18 10.10
CA VAL A 65 -25.78 9.55 10.58
C VAL A 65 -26.04 9.53 12.09
N ARG A 66 -25.02 9.16 12.87
CA ARG A 66 -24.96 9.50 14.29
C ARG A 66 -24.57 10.97 14.37
N HIS A 67 -25.55 11.83 14.09
CA HIS A 67 -25.62 13.13 14.75
C HIS A 67 -25.71 12.86 16.25
N VAL A 68 -24.57 12.75 16.93
CA VAL A 68 -24.53 12.98 18.38
C VAL A 68 -24.39 14.49 18.54
N THR A 69 -25.55 15.12 18.56
CA THR A 69 -25.80 16.45 19.11
C THR A 69 -25.09 16.62 20.44
N SER A 70 -24.34 17.71 20.52
CA SER A 70 -23.91 18.37 21.75
C SER A 70 -25.08 18.62 22.72
N SER A 71 -24.91 18.26 23.99
CA SER A 71 -25.53 18.89 25.18
C SER A 71 -25.00 18.28 26.50
N PRO A 72 -25.07 19.01 27.64
CA PRO A 72 -24.02 19.08 28.66
C PRO A 72 -24.14 18.04 29.77
N VAL A 73 -22.99 17.63 30.32
CA VAL A 73 -22.87 16.69 31.44
C VAL A 73 -23.04 17.44 32.77
N GLU A 74 -24.07 17.07 33.52
CA GLU A 74 -24.32 17.47 34.91
C GLU A 74 -23.84 16.35 35.87
N TYR A 75 -23.31 16.79 37.02
CA TYR A 75 -22.50 16.04 38.00
C TYR A 75 -23.15 14.79 38.64
N ALA A 76 -22.37 13.71 38.82
CA ALA A 76 -21.94 13.15 40.12
C ALA A 76 -21.47 11.67 40.02
N PRO A 77 -20.60 11.18 40.93
CA PRO A 77 -19.58 10.17 40.62
C PRO A 77 -19.92 8.77 41.11
N ASP A 78 -19.45 7.74 40.40
CA ASP A 78 -19.22 6.41 40.96
C ASP A 78 -17.86 5.87 40.46
N PRO A 79 -16.95 5.40 41.36
CA PRO A 79 -15.57 5.09 41.01
C PRO A 79 -15.44 3.59 40.78
N ARG A 80 -15.30 3.13 39.54
CA ARG A 80 -14.66 1.83 39.25
C ARG A 80 -14.35 1.67 37.76
N VAL A 81 -13.04 1.57 37.51
CA VAL A 81 -12.38 0.99 36.35
C VAL A 81 -12.40 1.83 35.08
N SER A 82 -11.52 2.84 35.06
CA SER A 82 -10.92 3.38 33.84
C SER A 82 -10.07 2.28 33.20
N VAL A 83 -10.44 1.83 32.01
CA VAL A 83 -9.47 1.29 31.05
C VAL A 83 -9.29 2.37 29.99
N ASP A 84 -8.61 3.44 30.39
CA ASP A 84 -7.90 4.29 29.46
C ASP A 84 -6.74 3.45 28.92
N ARG A 85 -6.90 2.91 27.71
CA ARG A 85 -5.76 2.41 26.95
C ARG A 85 -5.13 3.62 26.27
N GLU A 86 -4.34 4.36 27.04
CA GLU A 86 -3.33 5.24 26.45
C GLU A 86 -2.45 4.38 25.52
N PRO A 87 -2.15 4.81 24.28
CA PRO A 87 -1.11 4.18 23.49
C PRO A 87 0.22 4.47 24.18
N ASP A 88 0.84 3.43 24.77
CA ASP A 88 2.16 3.51 25.39
C ASP A 88 3.15 4.27 24.50
N PRO A 89 3.57 5.51 24.87
CA PRO A 89 4.49 6.31 24.06
C PRO A 89 5.88 5.67 23.95
N VAL A 90 6.15 4.65 24.77
CA VAL A 90 7.39 3.87 24.79
C VAL A 90 7.54 3.02 23.52
N SER A 91 6.44 2.59 22.88
CA SER A 91 6.50 1.74 21.67
C SER A 91 6.74 2.54 20.38
N ALA A 92 6.15 3.73 20.27
CA ALA A 92 6.29 4.56 19.07
C ALA A 92 7.68 5.20 18.95
N ALA A 93 8.25 5.65 20.07
CA ALA A 93 9.59 6.23 20.08
C ALA A 93 10.68 5.21 19.76
N LEU A 94 10.54 3.97 20.24
CA LEU A 94 11.47 2.87 19.96
C LEU A 94 11.45 2.49 18.47
N LEU A 95 10.26 2.34 17.88
CA LEU A 95 10.09 2.06 16.45
C LEU A 95 10.69 3.17 15.57
N GLN A 96 10.48 4.43 15.95
CA GLN A 96 11.03 5.57 15.20
C GLN A 96 12.55 5.68 15.33
N GLN A 97 13.13 5.23 16.45
CA GLN A 97 14.58 5.14 16.63
C GLN A 97 15.18 4.03 15.78
N GLU A 98 14.55 2.85 15.76
CA GLU A 98 14.98 1.71 14.95
C GLU A 98 14.92 2.03 13.45
N GLU A 99 13.86 2.69 12.99
CA GLU A 99 13.72 3.14 11.60
C GLU A 99 14.81 4.15 11.21
N ARG A 100 15.13 5.10 12.10
CA ARG A 100 16.19 6.09 11.87
C ARG A 100 17.57 5.44 11.75
N ASP A 101 17.87 4.47 12.60
CA ASP A 101 19.15 3.77 12.55
C ASP A 101 19.25 2.88 11.32
N HIS A 102 18.15 2.24 10.90
CA HIS A 102 18.09 1.47 9.67
C HIS A 102 18.33 2.36 8.43
N ILE A 103 17.68 3.52 8.34
CA ILE A 103 17.87 4.48 7.25
C ILE A 103 19.32 4.95 7.19
N ARG A 104 19.93 5.25 8.34
CA ARG A 104 21.34 5.67 8.40
C ARG A 104 22.29 4.57 7.91
N GLN A 105 22.01 3.30 8.20
CA GLN A 105 22.80 2.18 7.69
C GLN A 105 22.67 2.02 6.18
N LEU A 106 21.46 2.16 5.63
CA LEU A 106 21.22 2.14 4.18
C LEU A 106 21.97 3.27 3.46
N GLU A 107 21.96 4.47 4.02
CA GLU A 107 22.70 5.61 3.46
C GLU A 107 24.23 5.40 3.49
N MET A 108 24.77 4.85 4.58
CA MET A 108 26.19 4.51 4.65
C MET A 108 26.57 3.44 3.61
N LYS A 109 25.76 2.39 3.49
CA LYS A 109 25.99 1.32 2.51
C LYS A 109 25.94 1.88 1.08
N ARG A 110 24.95 2.72 0.76
CA ARG A 110 24.85 3.40 -0.54
C ARG A 110 26.08 4.26 -0.82
N ARG A 111 26.58 5.03 0.15
CA ARG A 111 27.80 5.83 0.00
C ARG A 111 29.04 4.97 -0.22
N GLN A 112 29.17 3.83 0.48
CA GLN A 112 30.26 2.89 0.28
C GLN A 112 30.22 2.26 -1.11
N THR A 113 29.04 1.84 -1.59
CA THR A 113 28.89 1.28 -2.93
C THR A 113 29.25 2.30 -4.01
N MET A 114 28.78 3.55 -3.88
CA MET A 114 29.13 4.62 -4.82
C MET A 114 30.64 4.94 -4.79
N SER A 115 31.25 4.98 -3.61
CA SER A 115 32.70 5.21 -3.48
C SER A 115 33.53 4.03 -3.99
N SER A 116 33.02 2.79 -3.88
CA SER A 116 33.67 1.61 -4.45
C SER A 116 33.61 1.63 -5.98
N LEU A 117 32.47 2.01 -6.56
CA LEU A 117 32.30 2.16 -8.01
C LEU A 117 33.15 3.30 -8.57
N GLU A 118 33.28 4.41 -7.84
CA GLU A 118 34.13 5.55 -8.23
C GLU A 118 35.63 5.21 -8.23
N ASN A 119 36.05 4.19 -7.46
CA ASN A 119 37.43 3.69 -7.47
C ASN A 119 37.68 2.59 -8.52
N ASP A 120 36.64 1.99 -9.12
CA ASP A 120 36.79 0.82 -10.02
C ASP A 120 36.60 1.13 -11.51
N GLU A 121 36.25 2.35 -11.92
CA GLU A 121 36.11 2.67 -13.35
C GLU A 121 36.71 4.03 -13.75
N ILE A 122 38.04 4.02 -14.00
CA ILE A 122 38.63 4.80 -15.08
C ILE A 122 39.44 3.85 -15.97
N GLY A 123 38.81 3.39 -17.06
CA GLY A 123 39.49 2.91 -18.26
C GLY A 123 40.19 1.55 -18.17
N GLY A 124 39.49 0.48 -18.55
CA GLY A 124 40.11 -0.84 -18.70
C GLY A 124 39.33 -1.77 -19.62
N ILE A 125 39.20 -1.45 -20.90
CA ILE A 125 38.82 -2.47 -21.90
C ILE A 125 39.98 -3.47 -21.97
N LYS A 126 39.78 -4.69 -21.43
CA LYS A 126 40.71 -5.80 -21.64
C LYS A 126 40.20 -6.66 -22.78
N ILE A 127 40.79 -6.49 -23.96
CA ILE A 127 40.69 -7.45 -25.07
C ILE A 127 41.81 -8.48 -24.85
N SER A 128 41.46 -9.74 -24.59
CA SER A 128 42.32 -10.92 -24.71
C SER A 128 41.46 -12.13 -25.01
#